data_AF-A0A7X0AGV4-F1
#
_entry.id   AF-A0A7X0AGV4-F1
#
_cell.length_a   1.000
_cell.length_b   1.000
_cell.length_c   1.000
_cell.angle_alpha   90.00
_cell.angle_beta   90.00
_cell.angle_gamma   90.00
#
_symmetry.space_group_name_H-M   'P 1'
#
loop_
_entity.id
_entity.type
_entity.pdbx_description
1 polymer ?
#
loop_
_entity_poly.entity_id
_entity_poly.type
_entity_poly.pdbx_seq_one_letter_code
_entity_poly.pdbx_strand_id
1 'polypeptide(L)'
;MNMQPSYPPAPAGTFSDRIKLLIQRVGSATEIARMCGFSEGVVRSWRDGNTDPSRARCVTLARTLGISLVWLVAGEGAIQSDPSTSTPDDQYSAEVISARPKLRLGTASVSILPTHENGVDSQRLNTAMKILQSELELADSPLTLADNTDMLADLYEILGPGGINVDTTAMVTFNHRLAKRIRQGRNPVV
;
A
#
# COMPACT_ATOMS: atom_id res chain seq x y z
N MET A 1 34.49 17.61 5.35
CA MET A 1 33.67 16.65 6.12
C MET A 1 32.74 15.96 5.14
N ASN A 2 33.06 14.73 4.73
CA ASN A 2 32.21 13.96 3.82
C ASN A 2 31.06 13.34 4.62
N MET A 3 29.84 13.86 4.42
CA MET A 3 28.61 13.18 4.83
C MET A 3 28.44 11.94 3.96
N GLN A 4 28.63 10.77 4.55
CA GLN A 4 28.20 9.52 3.94
C GLN A 4 26.66 9.45 3.97
N PRO A 5 26.01 9.06 2.86
CA PRO A 5 24.60 8.70 2.90
C PRO A 5 24.43 7.43 3.74
N SER A 6 23.62 7.50 4.80
CA SER A 6 23.21 6.33 5.60
C SER A 6 22.36 5.40 4.75
N TYR A 7 23.02 4.44 4.11
CA TYR A 7 22.37 3.33 3.42
C TYR A 7 21.51 2.55 4.43
N PRO A 8 20.22 2.30 4.18
CA PRO A 8 19.48 1.32 4.98
C PRO A 8 20.13 -0.06 4.78
N PRO A 9 20.36 -0.85 5.84
CA PRO A 9 20.93 -2.18 5.69
C PRO A 9 20.01 -3.05 4.82
N ALA A 10 20.63 -3.78 3.89
CA ALA A 10 20.03 -4.74 2.96
C ALA A 10 19.02 -5.70 3.63
N PRO A 11 18.07 -6.30 2.87
CA PRO A 11 17.09 -7.25 3.39
C PRO A 11 17.76 -8.35 4.21
N ALA A 12 17.29 -8.49 5.45
CA ALA A 12 18.09 -8.85 6.60
C ALA A 12 18.03 -10.35 6.92
N GLY A 13 19.13 -11.06 6.63
CA GLY A 13 19.57 -12.31 7.28
C GLY A 13 18.51 -13.38 7.56
N THR A 14 18.82 -14.29 8.47
CA THR A 14 17.86 -15.27 8.97
C THR A 14 16.82 -14.61 9.88
N PHE A 15 15.73 -15.32 10.22
CA PHE A 15 14.78 -14.86 11.23
C PHE A 15 15.47 -14.53 12.57
N SER A 16 16.42 -15.37 12.98
CA SER A 16 17.28 -15.16 14.15
C SER A 16 18.01 -13.82 14.09
N ASP A 17 18.56 -13.43 12.93
CA ASP A 17 19.26 -12.15 12.78
C ASP A 17 18.33 -10.95 12.90
N ARG A 18 17.09 -11.07 12.41
CA ARG A 18 16.07 -10.04 12.61
C ARG A 18 15.66 -9.92 14.08
N ILE A 19 15.56 -11.03 14.81
CA ILE A 19 15.34 -10.98 16.26
C ILE A 19 16.52 -10.32 17.00
N LYS A 20 17.78 -10.61 16.61
CA LYS A 20 18.95 -9.92 17.19
C LYS A 20 18.87 -8.41 16.96
N LEU A 21 18.48 -7.98 15.77
CA LEU A 21 18.30 -6.58 15.44
C LEU A 21 17.19 -5.93 16.30
N LEU A 22 16.06 -6.61 16.49
CA LEU A 22 15.00 -6.11 17.37
C LEU A 22 15.47 -5.99 18.82
N ILE A 23 16.24 -6.96 19.31
CA ILE A 23 16.82 -6.90 20.67
C ILE A 23 17.76 -5.70 20.81
N GLN A 24 18.59 -5.41 19.79
CA GLN A 24 19.45 -4.23 19.80
C GLN A 24 18.66 -2.92 19.81
N ARG A 25 17.53 -2.86 19.10
CA ARG A 25 16.67 -1.66 19.04
C ARG A 25 15.86 -1.43 20.30
N VAL A 26 15.29 -2.48 20.88
CA VAL A 26 14.47 -2.42 22.10
C VAL A 26 15.34 -2.35 23.35
N GLY A 27 16.56 -2.90 23.30
CA GLY A 27 17.57 -2.87 24.35
C GLY A 27 17.85 -4.23 24.97
N SER A 28 16.84 -5.11 25.10
CA SER A 28 17.05 -6.47 25.63
C SER A 28 15.99 -7.48 25.20
N ALA A 29 16.32 -8.77 25.30
CA ALA A 29 15.37 -9.87 25.08
C ALA A 29 14.29 -9.91 26.18
N THR A 30 14.64 -9.53 27.41
CA THR A 30 13.73 -9.44 28.54
C THR A 30 12.64 -8.41 28.29
N GLU A 31 13.01 -7.27 27.70
CA GLU A 31 12.05 -6.20 27.42
C GLU A 31 11.08 -6.58 26.30
N ILE A 32 11.56 -7.21 25.22
CA ILE A 32 10.68 -7.78 24.18
C ILE A 32 9.71 -8.80 24.78
N ALA A 33 10.20 -9.68 25.65
CA ALA A 33 9.38 -10.68 26.32
C ALA A 33 8.29 -10.02 27.18
N ARG A 34 8.64 -8.98 27.95
CA ARG A 34 7.71 -8.20 28.77
C ARG A 34 6.65 -7.49 27.93
N MET A 35 7.06 -6.80 26.87
CA MET A 35 6.14 -6.05 25.98
C MET A 35 5.17 -6.98 25.25
N CYS A 36 5.64 -8.16 24.82
CA CYS A 36 4.84 -9.09 24.01
C CYS A 36 4.13 -10.18 24.83
N GLY A 37 4.35 -10.26 26.14
CA GLY A 37 3.79 -11.31 27.01
C GLY A 37 4.37 -12.70 26.78
N PHE A 38 5.67 -12.80 26.45
CA PHE A 38 6.39 -14.06 26.26
C PHE A 38 7.34 -14.36 27.41
N SER A 39 7.86 -15.59 27.46
CA SER A 39 9.01 -15.88 28.32
C SER A 39 10.31 -15.46 27.65
N GLU A 40 11.26 -14.96 28.45
CA GLU A 40 12.57 -14.53 27.96
C GLU A 40 13.34 -15.67 27.27
N GLY A 41 13.25 -16.88 27.81
CA GLY A 41 13.87 -18.07 27.23
C GLY A 41 13.38 -18.38 25.81
N VAL A 42 12.10 -18.12 25.52
CA VAL A 42 11.54 -18.28 24.17
C VAL A 42 12.12 -17.24 23.21
N VAL A 43 12.22 -15.97 23.64
CA VAL A 43 12.82 -14.92 22.81
C VAL A 43 14.31 -15.20 22.55
N ARG A 44 15.06 -15.69 23.54
CA ARG A 44 16.45 -16.14 23.35
C ARG A 44 16.54 -17.33 22.40
N SER A 45 15.64 -18.32 22.52
CA SER A 45 15.59 -19.48 21.62
C SER A 45 15.42 -19.06 20.16
N TRP A 46 14.57 -18.07 19.88
CA TRP A 46 14.42 -17.49 18.54
C TRP A 46 15.66 -16.72 18.07
N ARG A 47 16.23 -15.90 18.95
CA ARG A 47 17.47 -15.16 18.68
C ARG A 47 18.61 -16.10 18.32
N ASP A 48 18.69 -17.25 18.97
CA ASP A 48 19.77 -18.23 18.76
C ASP A 48 19.45 -19.19 17.59
N GLY A 49 18.25 -19.10 17.00
CA GLY A 49 17.82 -19.92 15.87
C GLY A 49 17.43 -21.37 16.24
N ASN A 50 17.21 -21.63 17.53
CA ASN A 50 16.87 -22.97 18.02
C ASN A 50 15.41 -23.36 17.76
N THR A 51 14.52 -22.37 17.68
CA THR A 51 13.10 -22.58 17.41
C THR A 51 12.54 -21.45 16.56
N ASP A 52 11.47 -21.74 15.83
CA ASP A 52 10.69 -20.74 15.13
C ASP A 52 9.43 -20.35 15.92
N PRO A 53 9.03 -19.07 15.92
CA PRO A 53 7.77 -18.64 16.51
C PRO A 53 6.58 -19.18 15.71
N SER A 54 5.43 -19.34 16.39
CA SER A 54 4.17 -19.55 15.68
C SER A 54 3.75 -18.25 14.97
N ARG A 55 2.89 -18.39 13.95
CA ARG A 55 2.29 -17.25 13.23
C ARG A 55 1.66 -16.23 14.18
N ALA A 56 0.94 -16.69 15.20
CA ALA A 56 0.31 -15.82 16.19
C ALA A 56 1.35 -14.97 16.94
N ARG A 57 2.50 -15.54 17.30
CA ARG A 57 3.58 -14.82 17.99
C ARG A 57 4.29 -13.81 17.07
N CYS A 58 4.43 -14.11 15.78
CA CYS A 58 4.93 -13.13 14.80
C CYS A 58 4.02 -11.90 14.71
N VAL A 59 2.70 -12.11 14.69
CA VAL A 59 1.71 -11.02 14.66
C VAL A 59 1.80 -10.18 15.93
N THR A 60 1.93 -10.81 17.10
CA THR A 60 2.14 -10.08 18.37
C THR A 60 3.41 -9.23 18.33
N LEU A 61 4.56 -9.79 17.91
CA LEU A 61 5.80 -9.03 17.75
C LEU A 61 5.61 -7.82 16.83
N ALA A 62 5.00 -8.03 15.67
CA ALA A 62 4.79 -6.98 14.67
C ALA A 62 3.96 -5.82 15.22
N ARG A 63 2.82 -6.13 15.84
CA ARG A 63 1.90 -5.12 16.40
C ARG A 63 2.51 -4.40 17.60
N THR A 64 3.09 -5.15 18.53
CA THR A 64 3.64 -4.57 19.77
C THR A 64 4.86 -3.69 19.52
N LEU A 65 5.69 -4.03 18.54
CA LEU A 65 6.91 -3.28 18.22
C LEU A 65 6.72 -2.28 17.07
N GLY A 66 5.53 -2.21 16.47
CA GLY A 66 5.25 -1.32 15.34
C GLY A 66 6.04 -1.64 14.07
N ILE A 67 6.37 -2.91 13.86
CA ILE A 67 7.20 -3.37 12.73
C ILE A 67 6.38 -4.12 11.68
N SER A 68 6.87 -4.15 10.44
CA SER A 68 6.27 -4.90 9.35
C SER A 68 6.35 -6.41 9.60
N LEU A 69 5.21 -7.10 9.51
CA LEU A 69 5.14 -8.55 9.61
C LEU A 69 5.88 -9.23 8.44
N VAL A 70 5.76 -8.66 7.23
CA VAL A 70 6.44 -9.17 6.02
C VAL A 70 7.95 -9.08 6.20
N TRP A 71 8.45 -7.96 6.72
CA TRP A 71 9.86 -7.82 7.04
C TRP A 71 10.31 -8.81 8.10
N LEU A 72 9.53 -8.98 9.17
CA LEU A 72 9.86 -9.89 10.26
C LEU A 72 9.95 -11.35 9.79
N VAL A 73 9.02 -11.80 8.95
CA VAL A 73 8.90 -13.22 8.57
C VAL A 73 9.67 -13.53 7.28
N ALA A 74 9.46 -12.75 6.22
CA ALA A 74 10.08 -12.98 4.92
C ALA A 74 11.44 -12.28 4.76
N GLY A 75 11.74 -11.27 5.59
CA GLY A 75 12.95 -10.45 5.42
C GLY A 75 12.85 -9.42 4.32
N GLU A 76 11.65 -9.21 3.77
CA GLU A 76 11.39 -8.33 2.63
C GLU A 76 10.82 -6.98 3.06
N GLY A 77 11.12 -5.93 2.29
CA GLY A 77 10.58 -4.59 2.52
C GLY A 77 11.23 -3.83 3.69
N ALA A 78 10.55 -2.78 4.15
CA ALA A 78 11.02 -1.95 5.26
C ALA A 78 10.58 -2.49 6.62
N ILE A 79 11.40 -2.27 7.66
CA ILE A 79 11.10 -2.72 9.03
C ILE A 79 9.91 -1.99 9.67
N GLN A 80 9.68 -0.72 9.34
CA GLN A 80 8.58 0.06 9.93
C GLN A 80 7.25 -0.36 9.31
N SER A 81 6.23 -0.53 10.15
CA SER A 81 4.86 -0.68 9.66
C SER A 81 4.30 0.69 9.25
N ASP A 82 3.70 0.79 8.07
CA ASP A 82 2.96 1.99 7.67
C ASP A 82 1.64 2.04 8.48
N PRO A 83 1.42 3.07 9.30
CA PRO A 83 0.21 3.18 10.13
C PRO A 83 -1.09 3.28 9.29
N SER A 84 -1.00 3.54 7.98
CA SER A 84 -2.14 3.68 7.07
C SER A 84 -2.92 2.38 6.82
N THR A 85 -2.46 1.23 7.34
CA THR A 85 -3.13 -0.09 7.19
C THR A 85 -3.73 -0.61 8.50
N SER A 86 -3.93 0.26 9.49
CA SER A 86 -4.71 -0.08 10.67
C SER A 86 -6.20 0.04 10.33
N THR A 87 -6.84 -1.05 9.90
CA THR A 87 -8.30 -1.16 9.94
C THR A 87 -8.76 -1.09 11.40
N PRO A 88 -9.52 -0.07 11.82
CA PRO A 88 -10.14 -0.07 13.13
C PRO A 88 -11.49 -0.76 13.01
N ASP A 89 -11.50 -2.06 13.30
CA ASP A 89 -12.74 -2.78 13.63
C ASP A 89 -12.99 -2.57 15.13
N ASP A 90 -13.59 -1.43 15.47
CA ASP A 90 -14.19 -1.15 16.78
C ASP A 90 -15.34 -0.17 16.57
N GLN A 91 -16.38 -0.67 15.90
CA GLN A 91 -17.63 0.04 15.72
C GLN A 91 -18.62 -0.34 16.83
N TYR A 92 -18.50 0.33 17.98
CA TYR A 92 -19.57 0.45 18.98
C TYR A 92 -19.48 1.80 19.70
N SER A 93 -20.24 2.79 19.22
CA SER A 93 -21.18 3.60 20.02
C SER A 93 -21.66 4.80 19.21
N ALA A 94 -22.99 4.89 19.12
CA ALA A 94 -23.71 6.02 18.56
C ALA A 94 -23.55 7.28 19.44
N GLU A 95 -23.47 8.46 18.80
CA GLU A 95 -24.39 9.61 18.98
C GLU A 95 -23.76 10.87 18.34
N VAL A 96 -24.33 11.38 17.23
CA VAL A 96 -25.15 12.62 17.14
C VAL A 96 -24.35 13.95 17.02
N ILE A 97 -24.32 14.48 15.79
CA ILE A 97 -24.50 15.89 15.33
C ILE A 97 -23.66 17.01 15.98
N SER A 98 -22.82 17.70 15.19
CA SER A 98 -23.03 19.10 14.73
C SER A 98 -21.74 19.76 14.22
N ALA A 99 -21.91 20.76 13.35
CA ALA A 99 -20.95 21.26 12.39
C ALA A 99 -20.11 22.50 12.82
N ARG A 100 -18.90 22.59 12.22
CA ARG A 100 -18.27 23.79 11.60
C ARG A 100 -17.48 24.82 12.47
N PRO A 101 -16.64 25.70 11.87
CA PRO A 101 -15.17 25.60 11.88
C PRO A 101 -14.44 26.80 12.52
N LYS A 102 -13.11 26.73 12.75
CA LYS A 102 -12.29 27.93 12.98
C LYS A 102 -11.01 27.97 12.15
N LEU A 103 -11.03 28.95 11.25
CA LEU A 103 -9.95 29.57 10.49
C LEU A 103 -8.88 30.17 11.42
N ARG A 104 -7.59 29.90 11.18
CA ARG A 104 -6.51 30.85 11.48
C ARG A 104 -5.41 30.79 10.41
N LEU A 105 -4.96 32.01 10.11
CA LEU A 105 -4.23 32.50 8.95
C LEU A 105 -2.79 32.85 9.35
N GLY A 106 -1.84 32.67 8.43
CA GLY A 106 -0.47 33.19 8.45
C GLY A 106 0.59 32.11 8.64
N THR A 107 1.67 32.00 7.85
CA THR A 107 2.24 32.91 6.85
C THR A 107 3.23 32.11 5.98
N ALA A 108 3.33 32.52 4.71
CA ALA A 108 4.13 32.03 3.59
C ALA A 108 5.39 31.16 3.86
N SER A 109 5.44 30.01 3.17
CA SER A 109 6.65 29.47 2.57
C SER A 109 6.34 29.18 1.10
N VAL A 110 6.80 30.07 0.24
CA VAL A 110 6.78 29.93 -1.21
C VAL A 110 7.77 28.84 -1.59
N SER A 111 7.29 27.76 -2.22
CA SER A 111 8.01 27.06 -3.28
C SER A 111 7.09 26.09 -4.03
N ILE A 112 6.65 26.58 -5.20
CA ILE A 112 6.47 25.86 -6.47
C ILE A 112 5.41 24.75 -6.47
N LEU A 113 4.17 25.16 -6.74
CA LEU A 113 3.22 24.31 -7.46
C LEU A 113 3.85 23.92 -8.82
N PRO A 114 3.76 22.66 -9.27
CA PRO A 114 3.65 22.45 -10.69
C PRO A 114 2.28 23.00 -11.08
N THR A 115 2.30 24.12 -11.78
CA THR A 115 1.19 24.64 -12.55
C THR A 115 0.70 23.53 -13.49
N HIS A 116 -0.29 22.74 -13.06
CA HIS A 116 -1.13 22.02 -14.02
C HIS A 116 -2.06 23.07 -14.62
N GLU A 117 -1.50 23.87 -15.53
CA GLU A 117 -2.28 24.57 -16.53
C GLU A 117 -3.11 23.51 -17.25
N ASN A 118 -4.44 23.52 -17.08
CA ASN A 118 -5.52 23.18 -18.02
C ASN A 118 -5.28 22.18 -19.18
N GLY A 119 -4.32 21.28 -19.05
CA GLY A 119 -3.81 20.40 -20.08
C GLY A 119 -3.92 18.97 -19.63
N VAL A 120 -4.43 18.13 -20.52
CA VAL A 120 -4.54 16.69 -20.31
C VAL A 120 -3.16 16.14 -19.94
N ASP A 121 -3.04 15.56 -18.75
CA ASP A 121 -1.85 14.82 -18.33
C ASP A 121 -1.58 13.68 -19.31
N SER A 122 -0.61 13.90 -20.22
CA SER A 122 -0.23 12.95 -21.27
C SER A 122 0.27 11.62 -20.72
N GLN A 123 0.89 11.61 -19.54
CA GLN A 123 1.42 10.39 -18.94
C GLN A 123 0.27 9.53 -18.39
N ARG A 124 -0.65 10.16 -17.65
CA ARG A 124 -1.88 9.52 -17.17
C ARG A 124 -2.70 8.95 -18.33
N LEU A 125 -2.84 9.71 -19.42
CA LEU A 125 -3.56 9.25 -20.62
C LEU A 125 -2.85 8.05 -21.28
N ASN A 126 -1.52 8.07 -21.40
CA ASN A 126 -0.76 6.96 -21.96
C ASN A 126 -0.94 5.68 -21.14
N THR A 127 -0.94 5.79 -19.82
CA THR A 127 -1.20 4.67 -18.91
C THR A 127 -2.62 4.13 -19.10
N ALA A 128 -3.63 5.01 -19.15
CA ALA A 128 -5.02 4.60 -19.43
C ALA A 128 -5.14 3.85 -20.76
N MET A 129 -4.50 4.36 -21.82
CA MET A 129 -4.49 3.71 -23.13
C MET A 129 -3.84 2.33 -23.10
N LYS A 130 -2.68 2.19 -22.44
CA LYS A 130 -1.98 0.90 -22.32
C LYS A 130 -2.81 -0.14 -21.57
N ILE A 131 -3.43 0.26 -20.47
CA ILE A 131 -4.31 -0.62 -19.69
C ILE A 131 -5.48 -1.08 -20.56
N LEU A 132 -6.18 -0.15 -21.22
CA LEU A 132 -7.33 -0.52 -22.05
C LEU A 132 -6.94 -1.41 -23.25
N GLN A 133 -5.83 -1.12 -23.92
CA GLN A 133 -5.31 -1.95 -25.01
C GLN A 133 -5.02 -3.37 -24.53
N SER A 134 -4.30 -3.51 -23.41
CA SER A 134 -3.99 -4.82 -22.83
C SER A 134 -5.25 -5.62 -22.49
N GLU A 135 -6.27 -4.97 -21.94
CA GLU A 135 -7.55 -5.64 -21.59
C GLU A 135 -8.34 -6.08 -22.83
N LEU A 136 -8.33 -5.26 -23.90
CA LEU A 136 -8.98 -5.62 -25.16
C LEU A 136 -8.27 -6.78 -25.88
N GLU A 137 -6.94 -6.78 -25.89
CA GLU A 137 -6.11 -7.87 -26.42
C GLU A 137 -6.33 -9.17 -25.62
N LEU A 138 -6.31 -9.11 -24.29
CA LEU A 138 -6.56 -10.26 -23.42
C LEU A 138 -7.95 -10.87 -23.62
N ALA A 139 -8.95 -10.03 -23.91
CA ALA A 139 -10.33 -10.48 -24.13
C ALA A 139 -10.61 -10.95 -25.56
N ASP A 140 -9.61 -10.88 -26.46
CA ASP A 140 -9.75 -11.08 -27.91
C ASP A 140 -10.95 -10.30 -28.47
N SER A 141 -11.03 -9.02 -28.08
CA SER A 141 -12.17 -8.17 -28.36
C SER A 141 -12.09 -7.61 -29.79
N PRO A 142 -13.20 -7.61 -30.56
CA PRO A 142 -13.25 -6.98 -31.88
C PRO A 142 -13.33 -5.44 -31.79
N LEU A 143 -13.51 -4.87 -30.60
CA LEU A 143 -13.69 -3.43 -30.40
C LEU A 143 -12.34 -2.71 -30.48
N THR A 144 -12.29 -1.60 -31.23
CA THR A 144 -11.06 -0.81 -31.38
C THR A 144 -10.95 0.26 -30.29
N LEU A 145 -9.76 0.82 -30.11
CA LEU A 145 -9.54 1.92 -29.16
C LEU A 145 -10.42 3.15 -29.49
N ALA A 146 -10.69 3.39 -30.76
CA ALA A 146 -11.53 4.49 -31.22
C ALA A 146 -13.00 4.35 -30.76
N ASP A 147 -13.49 3.11 -30.63
CA ASP A 147 -14.87 2.80 -30.22
C ASP A 147 -15.09 2.87 -28.70
N ASN A 148 -14.01 3.02 -27.93
CA ASN A 148 -14.01 2.98 -26.46
C ASN A 148 -13.38 4.25 -25.85
N THR A 149 -13.58 5.40 -26.50
CA THR A 149 -13.11 6.71 -26.01
C THR A 149 -13.77 7.12 -24.69
N ASP A 150 -15.01 6.71 -24.46
CA ASP A 150 -15.71 6.82 -23.17
C ASP A 150 -14.99 6.04 -22.07
N MET A 151 -14.55 4.82 -22.37
CA MET A 151 -13.83 3.97 -21.41
C MET A 151 -12.43 4.52 -21.09
N LEU A 152 -11.78 5.18 -22.04
CA LEU A 152 -10.53 5.90 -21.79
C LEU A 152 -10.72 7.08 -20.86
N ALA A 153 -11.81 7.83 -21.00
CA ALA A 153 -12.13 8.94 -20.10
C ALA A 153 -12.40 8.42 -18.67
N ASP A 154 -13.15 7.34 -18.52
CA ASP A 154 -13.39 6.70 -17.23
C ASP A 154 -12.06 6.21 -16.59
N LEU A 155 -11.22 5.51 -17.35
CA LEU A 155 -9.89 5.09 -16.87
C LEU A 155 -9.01 6.27 -16.51
N TYR A 156 -9.07 7.34 -17.30
CA TYR A 156 -8.36 8.58 -16.97
C TYR A 156 -8.80 9.03 -15.60
N GLU A 157 -10.10 9.25 -15.34
CA GLU A 157 -10.62 9.65 -14.03
C GLU A 157 -10.22 8.74 -12.87
N ILE A 158 -10.20 7.42 -13.08
CA ILE A 158 -9.81 6.43 -12.07
C ILE A 158 -8.32 6.50 -11.73
N LEU A 159 -7.47 6.79 -12.72
CA LEU A 159 -6.04 6.98 -12.51
C LEU A 159 -5.80 8.32 -11.82
N GLY A 160 -4.98 8.34 -10.77
CA GLY A 160 -4.51 9.56 -10.15
C GLY A 160 -3.44 10.30 -11.01
N PRO A 161 -2.97 11.47 -10.54
CA PRO A 161 -1.93 12.23 -11.22
C PRO A 161 -0.70 11.39 -11.57
N GLY A 162 -0.17 11.54 -12.78
CA GLY A 162 0.96 10.76 -13.28
C GLY A 162 0.68 9.28 -13.58
N GLY A 163 -0.56 8.79 -13.39
CA GLY A 163 -0.95 7.41 -13.69
C GLY A 163 -0.39 6.36 -12.73
N ILE A 164 0.04 6.77 -11.53
CA ILE A 164 0.69 5.88 -10.54
C ILE A 164 -0.32 5.40 -9.49
N ASN A 165 -1.26 6.26 -9.11
CA ASN A 165 -2.28 5.93 -8.12
C ASN A 165 -3.54 5.44 -8.83
N VAL A 166 -4.20 4.43 -8.27
CA VAL A 166 -5.44 3.86 -8.82
C VAL A 166 -6.45 3.71 -7.69
N ASP A 167 -7.67 4.21 -7.88
CA ASP A 167 -8.78 3.78 -7.04
C ASP A 167 -9.17 2.34 -7.43
N THR A 168 -8.80 1.40 -6.58
CA THR A 168 -9.01 -0.04 -6.81
C THR A 168 -10.49 -0.42 -6.89
N THR A 169 -11.35 0.26 -6.13
CA THR A 169 -12.81 -0.01 -6.13
C THR A 169 -13.43 0.47 -7.44
N ALA A 170 -13.03 1.67 -7.89
CA ALA A 170 -13.47 2.20 -9.17
C ALA A 170 -12.95 1.37 -10.35
N MET A 171 -11.70 0.90 -10.30
CA MET A 171 -11.10 0.02 -11.32
C MET A 171 -11.85 -1.31 -11.45
N VAL A 172 -12.21 -1.95 -10.33
CA VAL A 172 -13.02 -3.19 -10.38
C VAL A 172 -14.38 -2.92 -11.03
N THR A 173 -15.03 -1.81 -10.69
CA THR A 173 -16.32 -1.42 -11.27
C THR A 173 -16.20 -1.19 -12.79
N PHE A 174 -15.14 -0.51 -13.20
CA PHE A 174 -14.79 -0.30 -14.61
C PHE A 174 -14.62 -1.62 -15.36
N ASN A 175 -13.82 -2.56 -14.83
CA ASN A 175 -13.58 -3.85 -15.47
C ASN A 175 -14.87 -4.67 -15.66
N HIS A 176 -15.80 -4.65 -14.70
CA HIS A 176 -17.11 -5.29 -14.87
C HIS A 176 -17.92 -4.69 -16.03
N ARG A 177 -17.87 -3.36 -16.20
CA ARG A 177 -18.53 -2.67 -17.32
C ARG A 177 -17.86 -3.00 -18.65
N LEU A 178 -16.53 -2.99 -18.70
CA LEU A 178 -15.75 -3.37 -19.88
C LEU A 178 -16.09 -4.80 -20.33
N ALA A 179 -16.09 -5.75 -19.40
CA ALA A 179 -16.45 -7.13 -19.69
C ALA A 179 -17.88 -7.27 -20.24
N LYS A 180 -18.85 -6.53 -19.69
CA LYS A 180 -20.22 -6.52 -20.20
C LYS A 180 -20.28 -5.97 -21.63
N ARG A 181 -19.55 -4.90 -21.93
CA ARG A 181 -19.49 -4.28 -23.26
C ARG A 181 -18.83 -5.18 -24.29
N ILE A 182 -17.71 -5.82 -23.96
CA ILE A 182 -17.04 -6.79 -24.85
C ILE A 182 -17.98 -7.95 -25.19
N ARG A 183 -18.72 -8.48 -24.19
CA ARG A 183 -19.71 -9.54 -24.43
C ARG A 183 -20.84 -9.09 -25.36
N GLN A 184 -21.30 -7.85 -25.24
CA GLN A 184 -22.32 -7.26 -26.12
C GLN A 184 -21.78 -7.06 -27.55
N GLY A 185 -20.54 -6.57 -27.69
CA GLY A 185 -19.88 -6.40 -28.99
C GLY A 185 -19.64 -7.72 -29.74
N ARG A 186 -19.44 -8.82 -29.02
CA ARG A 186 -19.31 -10.17 -29.61
C ARG A 186 -20.62 -10.79 -30.05
N ASN A 187 -21.76 -10.29 -29.57
CA ASN A 187 -23.08 -10.80 -29.91
C ASN A 187 -23.91 -9.69 -30.59
N PRO A 188 -23.56 -9.29 -31.83
CA PRO A 188 -24.38 -8.33 -32.56
C PRO A 188 -25.76 -8.96 -32.73
N VAL A 189 -26.76 -8.33 -32.13
CA VAL A 189 -28.17 -8.72 -32.31
C VAL A 189 -28.45 -8.64 -33.81
N VAL A 190 -28.78 -9.80 -34.39
CA VAL A 190 -29.25 -9.97 -35.78
C VAL A 190 -30.59 -9.29 -35.98
#